data_AF-A0A1G0FTG2-F1
#
_entry.id   AF-A0A1G0FTG2-F1
#
_cell.length_a   1.000
_cell.length_b   1.000
_cell.length_c   1.000
_cell.angle_alpha   90.00
_cell.angle_beta   90.00
_cell.angle_gamma   90.00
#
_symmetry.space_group_name_H-M   'P 1'
#
loop_
_entity.id
_entity.type
_entity.pdbx_description
1 polymer ?
#
loop_
_entity_poly.entity_id
_entity_poly.type
_entity_poly.pdbx_seq_one_letter_code
_entity_poly.pdbx_strand_id
1 'polypeptide(L)'
;MDDLQDDDLILVAFVKSPRDLEIARVLGWYRIPLAHAPGTMRVDWLAFFQGAPFGEESWCVRTIAPVRGYELTTRGELLREEADHPRSGEPYYRLQLGPLRALAQPIRAKRWRRFTFLYTTGERLRLAHDVKDLTVPSPSRPAQFGRRLREGGED
;
A
#
# COMPACT_ATOMS: atom_id res chain seq x y z
N MET A 1 13.18 -1.37 12.56
CA MET A 1 12.58 -1.30 11.20
C MET A 1 13.58 -1.87 10.22
N ASP A 2 14.20 -3.00 10.59
CA ASP A 2 15.59 -3.23 10.19
C ASP A 2 15.71 -3.90 8.82
N ASP A 3 14.57 -4.28 8.24
CA ASP A 3 14.49 -4.92 6.93
C ASP A 3 14.21 -3.94 5.78
N LEU A 4 13.76 -2.70 6.05
CA LEU A 4 13.41 -1.73 5.00
C LEU A 4 14.68 -1.21 4.33
N GLN A 5 14.87 -1.43 3.04
CA GLN A 5 16.03 -0.94 2.27
C GLN A 5 15.73 0.40 1.59
N ASP A 6 16.76 1.17 1.22
CA ASP A 6 16.58 2.51 0.63
C ASP A 6 15.89 2.44 -0.74
N ASP A 7 16.20 1.39 -1.50
CA ASP A 7 15.70 1.11 -2.84
C ASP A 7 14.42 0.26 -2.87
N ASP A 8 13.84 -0.05 -1.70
CA ASP A 8 12.55 -0.74 -1.65
C ASP A 8 11.46 0.11 -2.31
N LEU A 9 10.69 -0.50 -3.23
CA LEU A 9 9.54 0.14 -3.84
C LEU A 9 8.35 0.03 -2.91
N ILE A 10 7.78 1.18 -2.55
CA ILE A 10 6.65 1.26 -1.61
C ILE A 10 5.44 1.84 -2.32
N LEU A 11 4.32 1.13 -2.23
CA LEU A 11 3.02 1.68 -2.56
C LEU A 11 2.40 2.32 -1.31
N VAL A 12 2.06 3.60 -1.37
CA VAL A 12 1.29 4.27 -0.32
C VAL A 12 -0.17 4.30 -0.75
N ALA A 13 -1.04 3.61 -0.01
CA ALA A 13 -2.46 3.48 -0.30
C ALA A 13 -3.31 4.34 0.64
N PHE A 14 -4.27 5.09 0.08
CA PHE A 14 -5.29 5.77 0.87
C PHE A 14 -6.28 4.77 1.46
N VAL A 15 -6.42 4.78 2.78
CA VAL A 15 -7.34 3.92 3.52
C VAL A 15 -8.51 4.75 4.02
N LYS A 16 -9.70 4.47 3.50
CA LYS A 16 -10.92 5.20 3.86
C LYS A 16 -11.63 4.66 5.11
N SER A 17 -11.30 3.45 5.56
CA SER A 17 -12.03 2.75 6.62
C SER A 17 -11.08 2.06 7.61
N PRO A 18 -11.24 2.26 8.93
CA PRO A 18 -10.51 1.50 9.94
C PRO A 18 -10.67 -0.02 9.80
N ARG A 19 -11.84 -0.48 9.33
CA ARG A 19 -12.11 -1.91 9.06
C ARG A 19 -11.11 -2.49 8.04
N ASP A 20 -10.72 -1.71 7.04
CA ASP A 20 -9.80 -2.19 6.00
C ASP A 20 -8.39 -2.36 6.55
N LEU A 21 -7.96 -1.47 7.46
CA LEU A 21 -6.68 -1.59 8.13
C LEU A 21 -6.70 -2.76 9.14
N GLU A 22 -7.82 -2.99 9.82
CA GLU A 22 -7.98 -4.12 10.73
C GLU A 22 -7.92 -5.46 10.00
N ILE A 23 -8.56 -5.58 8.83
CA ILE A 23 -8.43 -6.75 7.95
C ILE A 23 -6.96 -6.98 7.58
N ALA A 24 -6.24 -5.93 7.19
CA ALA A 24 -4.81 -6.03 6.88
C ALA A 24 -3.99 -6.53 8.08
N ARG A 25 -4.30 -6.02 9.28
CA ARG A 25 -3.63 -6.40 10.53
C ARG A 25 -3.89 -7.84 10.94
N VAL A 26 -5.14 -8.28 10.89
CA VAL A 26 -5.58 -9.56 11.47
C VAL A 26 -5.50 -10.70 10.45
N LEU A 27 -5.90 -10.44 9.20
CA LEU A 27 -5.97 -11.46 8.15
C LEU A 27 -4.74 -11.48 7.24
N GLY A 28 -3.84 -10.50 7.36
CA GLY A 28 -2.58 -10.47 6.62
C GLY A 28 -2.76 -10.22 5.12
N TRP A 29 -3.80 -9.48 4.71
CA TRP A 29 -3.97 -9.08 3.31
C TRP A 29 -4.68 -7.73 3.16
N TYR A 30 -4.43 -7.04 2.06
CA TYR A 30 -5.14 -5.80 1.70
C TYR A 30 -5.70 -5.88 0.28
N ARG A 31 -6.82 -5.19 0.01
CA ARG A 31 -7.50 -5.22 -1.28
C ARG A 31 -7.41 -3.91 -2.03
N ILE A 32 -7.22 -3.99 -3.34
CA ILE A 32 -7.24 -2.85 -4.25
C ILE A 32 -8.22 -3.19 -5.40
N PRO A 33 -9.28 -2.40 -5.61
CA PRO A 33 -10.17 -2.60 -6.77
C PRO A 33 -9.37 -2.50 -8.06
N LEU A 34 -9.52 -3.46 -8.99
CA LEU A 34 -8.77 -3.49 -10.24
C LEU A 34 -8.98 -2.21 -11.06
N ALA A 35 -10.20 -1.67 -11.07
CA ALA A 35 -10.56 -0.44 -11.76
C ALA A 35 -9.80 0.82 -11.28
N HIS A 36 -9.18 0.76 -10.11
CA HIS A 36 -8.39 1.86 -9.52
C HIS A 36 -6.94 1.46 -9.25
N ALA A 37 -6.53 0.26 -9.67
CA ALA A 37 -5.19 -0.23 -9.41
C ALA A 37 -4.15 0.69 -10.06
N PRO A 38 -3.05 1.02 -9.35
CA PRO A 38 -1.95 1.75 -9.94
C PRO A 38 -1.20 0.85 -10.94
N GLY A 39 -0.27 1.43 -11.71
CA GLY A 39 0.33 0.73 -12.85
C GLY A 39 1.04 -0.61 -12.58
N THR A 40 1.47 -0.89 -11.34
CA THR A 40 2.08 -2.17 -10.95
C THR A 40 1.73 -2.53 -9.51
N MET A 41 1.52 -3.83 -9.24
CA MET A 41 1.38 -4.39 -7.88
C MET A 41 2.65 -5.05 -7.36
N ARG A 42 3.71 -5.09 -8.19
CA ARG A 42 5.05 -5.55 -7.79
C ARG A 42 5.72 -4.45 -6.99
N VAL A 43 5.50 -4.45 -5.68
CA VAL A 43 6.10 -3.54 -4.70
C VAL A 43 6.60 -4.36 -3.52
N ASP A 44 7.62 -3.88 -2.84
CA ASP A 44 8.22 -4.55 -1.68
C ASP A 44 7.39 -4.31 -0.41
N TRP A 45 6.78 -3.12 -0.32
CA TRP A 45 5.97 -2.72 0.85
C TRP A 45 4.68 -2.00 0.48
N LEU A 46 3.71 -2.11 1.38
CA LEU A 46 2.48 -1.33 1.37
C LEU A 46 2.41 -0.44 2.62
N ALA A 47 2.34 0.87 2.41
CA ALA A 47 2.15 1.87 3.46
C ALA A 47 0.71 2.39 3.45
N PHE A 48 0.15 2.67 4.63
CA PHE A 48 -1.26 3.03 4.78
C PHE A 48 -1.41 4.51 5.14
N PHE A 49 -1.95 5.31 4.22
CA PHE A 49 -2.33 6.70 4.46
C PHE A 49 -3.79 6.77 4.95
N GLN A 50 -3.95 7.06 6.23
CA GLN A 50 -5.23 6.99 6.93
C GLN A 50 -6.12 8.21 6.62
N GLY A 51 -7.37 7.97 6.22
CA GLY A 51 -8.33 9.04 5.95
C GLY A 51 -9.00 9.64 7.20
N ALA A 52 -9.95 10.55 6.98
CA ALA A 52 -10.69 11.23 8.04
C ALA A 52 -11.29 10.31 9.13
N PRO A 53 -11.85 9.12 8.82
CA PRO A 53 -12.49 8.28 9.83
C PRO A 53 -11.56 7.71 10.91
N PHE A 54 -10.23 7.91 10.81
CA PHE A 54 -9.25 7.48 11.80
C PHE A 54 -9.04 8.47 12.96
N GLY A 55 -9.82 9.57 13.02
CA GLY A 55 -9.80 10.50 14.15
C GLY A 55 -8.43 11.15 14.36
N GLU A 56 -7.87 11.02 15.56
CA GLU A 56 -6.54 11.58 15.90
C GLU A 56 -5.40 10.97 15.07
N GLU A 57 -5.60 9.76 14.52
CA GLU A 57 -4.65 9.11 13.64
C GLU A 57 -4.92 9.41 12.14
N SER A 58 -5.89 10.26 11.83
CA SER A 58 -6.19 10.63 10.45
C SER A 58 -5.07 11.43 9.78
N TRP A 59 -5.08 11.41 8.45
CA TRP A 59 -4.20 12.20 7.59
C TRP A 59 -2.72 11.95 7.85
N CYS A 60 -2.34 10.70 8.10
CA CYS A 60 -0.96 10.31 8.24
C CYS A 60 -0.67 8.92 7.68
N VAL A 61 0.59 8.67 7.36
CA VAL A 61 1.13 7.32 7.22
C VAL A 61 1.75 6.95 8.55
N ARG A 62 1.30 5.85 9.14
CA ARG A 62 1.80 5.37 10.44
C ARG A 62 2.12 3.89 10.49
N THR A 63 1.60 3.13 9.55
CA THR A 63 1.82 1.69 9.44
C THR A 63 2.24 1.33 8.03
N ILE A 64 3.10 0.32 7.95
CA ILE A 64 3.58 -0.30 6.72
C ILE A 64 3.63 -1.82 6.90
N ALA A 65 3.50 -2.58 5.81
CA ALA A 65 3.64 -4.03 5.84
C ALA A 65 4.43 -4.51 4.62
N PRO A 66 5.30 -5.54 4.76
CA PRO A 66 6.00 -6.10 3.62
C PRO A 66 5.00 -6.87 2.76
N VAL A 67 5.05 -6.67 1.45
CA VAL A 67 4.21 -7.42 0.50
C VAL A 67 4.88 -8.75 0.22
N ARG A 68 4.12 -9.84 0.34
CA ARG A 68 4.58 -11.22 0.11
C ARG A 68 4.14 -11.78 -1.23
N GLY A 69 3.16 -11.15 -1.86
CA GLY A 69 2.59 -11.53 -3.14
C GLY A 69 1.35 -10.71 -3.44
N TYR A 70 0.80 -10.91 -4.63
CA TYR A 70 -0.54 -10.47 -4.96
C TYR A 70 -1.21 -11.44 -5.93
N GLU A 71 -2.52 -11.54 -5.84
CA GLU A 71 -3.35 -12.34 -6.75
C GLU A 71 -4.58 -11.54 -7.20
N LEU A 72 -5.17 -11.95 -8.33
CA LEU A 72 -6.46 -11.43 -8.78
C LEU A 72 -7.59 -12.31 -8.22
N THR A 73 -8.61 -11.68 -7.68
CA THR A 73 -9.78 -12.34 -7.07
C THR A 73 -11.00 -11.43 -7.24
N THR A 74 -12.14 -11.83 -6.71
CA THR A 74 -13.38 -11.06 -6.74
C THR A 74 -13.74 -10.50 -5.35
N ARG A 75 -14.63 -9.50 -5.32
CA ARG A 75 -15.13 -8.93 -4.07
C ARG A 75 -15.79 -9.98 -3.17
N GLY A 76 -16.60 -10.87 -3.74
CA GLY A 76 -17.33 -11.89 -3.00
C GLY A 76 -16.40 -12.94 -2.36
N GLU A 77 -15.31 -13.29 -3.03
CA GLU A 77 -14.28 -14.18 -2.48
C GLU A 77 -13.52 -13.52 -1.32
N LEU A 78 -13.21 -12.22 -1.43
CA LEU A 78 -12.51 -11.46 -0.40
C LEU A 78 -13.36 -11.17 0.84
N LEU A 79 -14.62 -10.82 0.61
CA LEU A 79 -15.56 -10.39 1.63
C LEU A 79 -16.72 -11.36 1.63
N ARG A 80 -16.56 -12.50 2.33
CA ARG A 80 -17.57 -13.58 2.37
C ARG A 80 -18.97 -13.11 2.76
N GLU A 81 -19.07 -12.11 3.64
CA GLU A 81 -20.34 -11.48 4.04
C GLU A 81 -21.02 -10.71 2.89
N GLU A 82 -20.29 -10.42 1.82
CA GLU A 82 -20.75 -9.68 0.64
C GLU A 82 -20.80 -10.55 -0.63
N ALA A 83 -20.89 -11.89 -0.47
CA ALA A 83 -20.96 -12.81 -1.61
C ALA A 83 -22.16 -12.52 -2.53
N ASP A 84 -23.30 -12.11 -1.97
CA ASP A 84 -24.53 -11.77 -2.71
C ASP A 84 -24.66 -10.27 -3.03
N HIS A 85 -23.62 -9.47 -2.74
CA HIS A 85 -23.64 -8.04 -3.08
C HIS A 85 -23.69 -7.87 -4.61
N PRO A 86 -24.42 -6.88 -5.18
CA PRO A 86 -24.45 -6.63 -6.63
C PRO A 86 -23.10 -6.41 -7.31
N ARG A 87 -22.04 -6.22 -6.50
CA ARG A 87 -20.66 -5.97 -6.91
C ARG A 87 -19.72 -7.13 -6.54
N SER A 88 -20.26 -8.29 -6.14
CA SER A 88 -19.47 -9.42 -5.67
C SER A 88 -18.52 -9.94 -6.74
N GLY A 89 -18.92 -9.91 -8.00
CA GLY A 89 -18.09 -10.30 -9.15
C GLY A 89 -17.06 -9.25 -9.59
N GLU A 90 -16.98 -8.07 -8.94
CA GLU A 90 -15.98 -7.08 -9.33
C GLU A 90 -14.57 -7.57 -9.03
N PRO A 91 -13.60 -7.37 -9.95
CA PRO A 91 -12.24 -7.81 -9.77
C PRO A 91 -11.44 -6.92 -8.80
N TYR A 92 -10.65 -7.55 -7.94
CA TYR A 92 -9.76 -6.93 -6.97
C TYR A 92 -8.39 -7.61 -7.00
N TYR A 93 -7.34 -6.83 -6.78
CA TYR A 93 -6.08 -7.38 -6.31
C TYR A 93 -6.18 -7.65 -4.80
N ARG A 94 -5.75 -8.84 -4.40
CA ARG A 94 -5.45 -9.18 -3.00
C ARG A 94 -3.95 -9.20 -2.83
N LEU A 95 -3.42 -8.29 -2.03
CA LEU A 95 -2.02 -8.25 -1.66
C LEU A 95 -1.85 -9.06 -0.38
N GLN A 96 -1.03 -10.11 -0.39
CA GLN A 96 -0.65 -10.82 0.83
C GLN A 96 0.42 -10.01 1.56
N LEU A 97 0.23 -9.81 2.85
CA LEU A 97 1.06 -8.96 3.69
C LEU A 97 1.73 -9.76 4.80
N GLY A 98 2.96 -9.38 5.15
CA GLY A 98 3.49 -9.71 6.46
C GLY A 98 2.84 -8.86 7.56
N PRO A 99 3.34 -8.97 8.81
CA PRO A 99 2.80 -8.21 9.92
C PRO A 99 2.93 -6.70 9.69
N LEU A 100 1.89 -5.96 10.05
CA LEU A 100 1.93 -4.50 10.06
C LEU A 100 2.94 -4.01 11.08
N ARG A 101 3.75 -3.03 10.68
CA ARG A 101 4.78 -2.40 11.48
C ARG A 101 4.46 -0.92 11.63
N ALA A 102 4.53 -0.42 12.85
CA ALA A 102 4.42 1.01 13.10
C ALA A 102 5.70 1.73 12.62
N LEU A 103 5.54 2.91 12.02
CA LEU A 103 6.65 3.83 11.81
C LEU A 103 7.10 4.40 13.16
N ALA A 104 8.40 4.68 13.30
CA ALA A 104 8.93 5.34 14.50
C ALA A 104 8.29 6.72 14.72
N GLN A 105 7.99 7.43 13.63
CA GLN A 105 7.23 8.67 13.65
C GLN A 105 6.18 8.65 12.52
N PRO A 106 4.94 9.11 12.79
CA PRO A 106 3.91 9.20 11.75
C PRO A 106 4.24 10.34 10.78
N ILE A 107 4.13 10.06 9.48
CA ILE A 107 4.32 11.03 8.40
C ILE A 107 2.97 11.72 8.15
N ARG A 108 2.82 12.96 8.62
CA ARG A 108 1.54 13.68 8.60
C ARG A 108 1.34 14.50 7.32
N ALA A 109 0.11 14.59 6.84
CA ALA A 109 -0.25 15.46 5.73
C ALA A 109 -0.68 16.84 6.23
N LYS A 110 0.17 17.86 6.08
CA LYS A 110 -0.17 19.24 6.49
C LYS A 110 -1.26 19.84 5.61
N ARG A 111 -1.14 19.70 4.28
CA ARG A 111 -2.08 20.30 3.30
C ARG A 111 -2.49 19.35 2.19
N TRP A 112 -1.55 18.58 1.63
CA TRP A 112 -1.82 17.72 0.49
C TRP A 112 -2.37 16.35 0.93
N ARG A 113 -3.60 16.05 0.52
CA ARG A 113 -4.35 14.85 0.96
C ARG A 113 -5.07 14.12 -0.18
N ARG A 114 -4.87 14.55 -1.43
CA ARG A 114 -5.65 14.09 -2.59
C ARG A 114 -4.82 13.15 -3.44
N PHE A 115 -4.86 11.88 -3.10
CA PHE A 115 -4.39 10.76 -3.91
C PHE A 115 -5.08 9.47 -3.45
N THR A 116 -5.21 8.50 -4.35
CA THR A 116 -5.62 7.14 -3.98
C THR A 116 -4.39 6.27 -3.73
N PHE A 117 -3.38 6.43 -4.60
CA PHE A 117 -2.12 5.72 -4.57
C PHE A 117 -0.97 6.66 -4.97
N LEU A 118 0.19 6.47 -4.36
CA LEU A 118 1.45 7.02 -4.86
C LEU A 118 2.57 6.00 -4.63
N TYR A 119 3.59 6.03 -5.49
CA TYR A 119 4.81 5.27 -5.28
C TYR A 119 5.84 6.13 -4.56
N THR A 120 6.64 5.48 -3.71
CA THR A 120 7.77 6.08 -3.01
C THR A 120 8.87 5.04 -2.82
N THR A 121 10.00 5.45 -2.25
CA THR A 121 11.13 4.58 -1.92
C THR A 121 11.30 4.46 -0.40
N GLY A 122 12.03 3.44 0.06
CA GLY A 122 12.37 3.31 1.48
C GLY A 122 13.18 4.50 2.01
N GLU A 123 14.09 5.05 1.21
CA GLU A 123 14.83 6.28 1.54
C GLU A 123 13.87 7.44 1.80
N ARG A 124 12.93 7.70 0.87
CA ARG A 124 11.95 8.78 1.01
C ARG A 124 11.03 8.58 2.19
N LEU A 125 10.57 7.35 2.42
CA LEU A 125 9.74 7.02 3.58
C LEU A 125 10.46 7.34 4.89
N ARG A 126 11.74 7.01 5.01
CA ARG A 126 12.54 7.30 6.21
C ARG A 126 12.76 8.78 6.45
N LEU A 127 12.98 9.55 5.38
CA LEU A 127 13.33 10.97 5.46
C LEU A 127 12.12 11.91 5.45
N ALA A 128 10.92 11.42 5.11
CA ALA A 128 9.74 12.24 4.94
C ALA A 128 9.20 12.78 6.28
N HIS A 129 8.92 14.09 6.29
CA HIS A 129 8.29 14.78 7.41
C HIS A 129 6.86 15.20 7.09
N ASP A 130 6.53 15.29 5.79
CA ASP A 130 5.19 15.50 5.26
C ASP A 130 4.90 14.47 4.16
N VAL A 131 3.63 14.09 4.01
CA VAL A 131 3.18 13.15 2.98
C VAL A 131 3.57 13.60 1.56
N LYS A 132 3.67 14.90 1.28
CA LYS A 132 4.16 15.40 -0.01
C LYS A 132 5.61 14.97 -0.30
N ASP A 133 6.44 14.76 0.73
CA ASP A 133 7.86 14.40 0.58
C ASP A 133 8.03 12.96 0.07
N LEU A 134 6.99 12.13 0.22
CA LEU A 134 6.91 10.77 -0.31
C LEU A 134 6.82 10.76 -1.85
N THR A 135 6.41 11.85 -2.48
CA THR A 135 6.27 11.89 -3.93
C THR A 135 7.64 11.81 -4.61
N VAL A 136 7.79 10.86 -5.54
CA VAL A 136 8.97 10.81 -6.41
C VAL A 136 8.76 11.85 -7.52
N PRO A 137 9.66 12.84 -7.70
CA PRO A 137 9.63 13.71 -8.87
C PRO A 137 9.73 12.83 -10.12
N SER A 138 8.79 12.96 -11.05
CA SER A 138 8.78 12.15 -12.27
C SER A 138 10.05 12.42 -13.08
N PRO A 139 10.80 11.36 -13.44
CA PRO A 139 10.85 11.03 -14.87
C PRO A 139 10.60 9.54 -15.11
N SER A 140 9.64 9.23 -16.00
CA SER A 140 9.48 7.97 -16.74
C SER A 140 9.71 6.63 -16.01
N ARG A 141 8.59 5.92 -15.84
CA ARG A 141 8.42 4.47 -15.60
C ARG A 141 8.75 3.93 -14.19
N PRO A 142 7.81 3.17 -13.58
CA PRO A 142 8.03 2.38 -12.35
C PRO A 142 9.09 1.26 -12.47
N ALA A 143 9.70 1.06 -13.64
CA ALA A 143 10.58 -0.08 -13.92
C ALA A 143 11.97 -0.01 -13.25
N GLN A 144 12.30 1.10 -12.59
CA GLN A 144 13.66 1.37 -12.12
C GLN A 144 13.80 1.44 -10.59
N PHE A 145 12.69 1.28 -9.87
CA PHE A 145 12.64 1.54 -8.42
C PHE A 145 12.46 0.29 -7.57
N GLY A 146 12.37 -0.90 -8.16
CA GLY A 146 12.50 -2.14 -7.41
C GLY A 146 13.97 -2.51 -7.33
N ARG A 147 14.39 -3.07 -6.19
CA ARG A 147 15.59 -3.90 -6.07
C ARG A 147 15.73 -4.71 -7.36
N ARG A 148 16.73 -4.34 -8.17
CA ARG A 148 16.89 -4.67 -9.60
C ARG A 148 16.18 -5.97 -9.98
N LEU A 149 15.33 -5.92 -11.03
CA LEU A 149 14.99 -7.09 -11.85
C LEU A 149 16.28 -7.86 -12.22
N ARG A 150 16.70 -8.82 -11.37
CA ARG A 150 17.93 -9.63 -11.42
C ARG A 150 18.04 -10.34 -10.06
N GLU A 151 17.95 -11.66 -9.92
CA GLU A 151 18.34 -12.77 -10.79
C GLU A 151 17.46 -13.99 -10.49
N GLY A 152 17.13 -14.78 -11.50
CA GLY A 152 16.55 -16.12 -11.33
C GLY A 152 15.26 -16.39 -12.10
N GLY A 153 15.23 -16.09 -13.40
CA GLY A 153 14.39 -16.83 -14.34
C GLY A 153 15.29 -17.71 -15.20
N GLU A 154 15.16 -19.03 -15.03
CA GLU A 154 15.54 -20.14 -15.94
C GLU A 154 17.07 -20.29 -16.18
N ASP A 155 17.73 -21.39 -15.84
CA ASP A 155 17.44 -22.80 -16.17
C ASP A 155 17.20 -23.76 -14.98
#